data_AF-A0A2K5DWE1-F1
#
_entry.id   AF-A0A2K5DWE1-F1
#
_cell.length_a   1.000
_cell.length_b   1.000
_cell.length_c   1.000
_cell.angle_alpha   90.00
_cell.angle_beta   90.00
_cell.angle_gamma   90.00
#
_symmetry.space_group_name_H-M   'P 1'
#
loop_
_entity.id
_entity.type
_entity.pdbx_description
1 polymer ?
#
loop_
_entity_poly.entity_id
_entity_poly.type
_entity_poly.pdbx_seq_one_letter_code
_entity_poly.pdbx_strand_id
1 'polypeptide(L)'
;MPDFGIQLVPEHVEIRPLYHPRSPGLLQGSLHMWIDIFPRDVPAPPPVDIKPRQPISYELRVVIWNTEDVVLDDVNPLTGEMSSDIYVKSWVKGLEHDKQETDVHFNSLTGEGNFNWRFVFRFDYLPTEREVSVRRRPGPFALEEAEFRQPAVLVLQVWDYDHISANDFLAIALLSLPHPQPLPPALASVPWFPTLTQP
;
A
#
# COMPACT_ATOMS: atom_id res chain seq x y z
N MET A 1 -23.70 -0.84 -17.35
CA MET A 1 -22.30 -1.31 -17.51
C MET A 1 -21.56 -0.94 -16.23
N PRO A 2 -20.50 -1.62 -15.78
CA PRO A 2 -19.77 -1.14 -14.62
C PRO A 2 -19.08 0.17 -15.02
N ASP A 3 -19.56 1.29 -14.49
CA ASP A 3 -19.05 2.63 -14.78
C ASP A 3 -17.66 2.88 -14.17
N PHE A 4 -17.12 1.91 -13.42
CA PHE A 4 -15.75 1.87 -12.89
C PHE A 4 -15.18 0.45 -12.97
N GLY A 5 -14.15 0.23 -13.78
CA GLY A 5 -13.47 -1.06 -13.94
C GLY A 5 -12.94 -1.32 -15.36
N ILE A 6 -12.25 -2.46 -15.53
CA ILE A 6 -11.68 -2.93 -16.80
C ILE A 6 -12.77 -2.97 -17.88
N GLN A 7 -12.50 -2.35 -19.04
CA GLN A 7 -13.38 -2.41 -20.20
C GLN A 7 -13.46 -3.86 -20.70
N LEU A 8 -14.58 -4.52 -20.42
CA LEU A 8 -14.82 -5.89 -20.86
C LEU A 8 -15.02 -5.90 -22.38
N VAL A 9 -14.38 -6.85 -23.06
CA VAL A 9 -14.60 -7.15 -24.47
C VAL A 9 -16.04 -7.68 -24.59
N PRO A 10 -16.98 -6.94 -25.21
CA PRO A 10 -18.40 -7.30 -25.22
C PRO A 10 -18.69 -8.69 -25.77
N GLU A 11 -17.86 -9.16 -26.70
CA GLU A 11 -17.92 -10.48 -27.31
C GLU A 11 -17.75 -11.63 -26.30
N HIS A 12 -17.07 -11.39 -25.17
CA HIS A 12 -16.79 -12.41 -24.15
C HIS A 12 -17.75 -12.34 -22.97
N VAL A 13 -18.72 -11.41 -22.99
CA VAL A 13 -19.72 -11.22 -21.95
C VAL A 13 -21.08 -11.68 -22.46
N GLU A 14 -21.54 -12.84 -22.00
CA GLU A 14 -22.88 -13.34 -22.33
C GLU A 14 -23.87 -12.95 -21.23
N ILE A 15 -24.99 -12.33 -21.63
CA ILE A 15 -26.09 -11.97 -20.73
C ILE A 15 -27.30 -12.82 -21.11
N ARG A 16 -27.74 -13.70 -20.21
CA ARG A 16 -28.92 -14.53 -20.41
C ARG A 16 -30.08 -14.06 -19.52
N PRO A 17 -31.24 -13.70 -20.09
CA PRO A 17 -32.42 -13.39 -19.30
C PRO A 17 -32.95 -14.64 -18.57
N LEU A 18 -33.36 -14.48 -17.32
CA LEU A 18 -33.94 -15.53 -16.51
C LEU A 18 -35.47 -15.39 -16.47
N TYR A 19 -36.17 -16.50 -16.73
CA TYR A 19 -37.63 -16.58 -16.75
C TYR A 19 -38.13 -17.71 -15.86
N HIS A 20 -39.24 -17.50 -15.13
CA HIS A 20 -39.91 -18.59 -14.42
C HIS A 20 -40.81 -19.37 -15.39
N PRO A 21 -40.80 -20.72 -15.37
CA PRO A 21 -41.78 -21.52 -16.11
C PRO A 21 -43.25 -21.20 -15.79
N ARG A 22 -43.54 -20.68 -14.59
CA ARG A 22 -44.90 -20.29 -14.17
C ARG A 22 -45.30 -18.88 -14.62
N SER A 23 -44.38 -18.11 -15.18
CA SER A 23 -44.64 -16.74 -15.67
C SER A 23 -43.80 -16.45 -16.92
N PRO A 24 -43.98 -17.24 -18.00
CA PRO A 24 -43.27 -17.02 -19.25
C PRO A 24 -43.58 -15.62 -19.79
N GLY A 25 -42.54 -14.85 -20.13
CA GLY A 25 -42.66 -13.47 -20.62
C GLY A 25 -42.33 -12.38 -19.59
N LEU A 26 -42.29 -12.69 -18.29
CA LEU A 26 -41.83 -11.74 -17.28
C LEU A 26 -40.34 -12.00 -16.95
N LEU A 27 -39.49 -11.02 -17.25
CA LEU A 27 -38.07 -11.05 -16.92
C LEU A 27 -37.90 -10.97 -15.39
N GLN A 28 -37.19 -11.93 -14.80
CA GLN A 28 -36.98 -11.99 -13.34
C GLN A 28 -35.55 -11.71 -12.91
N GLY A 29 -34.67 -11.47 -13.87
CA GLY A 29 -33.26 -11.22 -13.66
C GLY A 29 -32.48 -11.57 -14.90
N SER A 30 -31.16 -11.46 -14.82
CA SER A 30 -30.25 -11.87 -15.87
C SER A 30 -29.03 -12.53 -15.25
N LEU A 31 -28.53 -13.55 -15.93
CA LEU A 31 -27.25 -14.18 -15.63
C LEU A 31 -26.20 -13.52 -16.50
N HIS A 32 -25.17 -12.93 -15.88
CA HIS A 32 -24.02 -12.37 -16.57
C HIS A 32 -22.86 -13.36 -16.46
N MET A 33 -22.33 -13.78 -17.59
CA MET A 33 -21.25 -14.77 -17.66
C MET A 33 -20.09 -14.20 -18.47
N TRP A 34 -18.87 -14.49 -18.02
CA TRP A 34 -17.68 -14.34 -18.86
C TRP A 34 -17.35 -15.70 -19.45
N ILE A 35 -17.20 -15.77 -20.77
CA ILE A 35 -17.00 -17.03 -21.50
C ILE A 35 -15.71 -16.97 -22.28
N ASP A 36 -14.82 -17.92 -21.99
CA ASP A 36 -13.70 -18.25 -22.86
C ASP A 36 -14.07 -19.43 -23.76
N ILE A 37 -13.89 -19.25 -25.07
CA ILE A 37 -14.16 -20.28 -26.08
C ILE A 37 -12.82 -20.90 -26.50
N PHE A 38 -12.65 -22.20 -26.24
CA PHE A 38 -11.47 -22.96 -26.63
C PHE A 38 -11.75 -23.89 -27.83
N PRO A 39 -10.78 -24.11 -28.73
CA PRO A 39 -10.86 -25.15 -29.76
C PRO A 39 -11.05 -26.53 -29.15
N ARG A 40 -11.82 -27.42 -29.80
CA ARG A 40 -12.13 -28.77 -29.28
C ARG A 40 -10.90 -29.67 -29.14
N ASP A 41 -9.89 -29.39 -29.94
CA ASP A 41 -8.61 -30.09 -30.04
C ASP A 41 -7.60 -29.66 -28.97
N VAL A 42 -7.91 -28.61 -28.19
CA VAL A 42 -7.11 -28.18 -27.05
C VAL A 42 -7.83 -28.59 -25.77
N PRO A 43 -7.16 -29.26 -24.81
CA PRO A 43 -7.77 -29.54 -23.52
C PRO A 43 -8.16 -28.24 -22.82
N ALA A 44 -9.31 -28.23 -22.15
CA ALA A 44 -9.74 -27.08 -21.37
C ALA A 44 -8.65 -26.69 -20.35
N PRO A 45 -8.35 -25.39 -20.17
CA PRO A 45 -7.41 -24.97 -19.15
C PRO A 45 -7.89 -25.40 -17.76
N PRO A 46 -6.96 -25.57 -16.81
CA PRO A 46 -7.34 -25.87 -15.44
C PRO A 46 -8.27 -24.78 -14.89
N PRO A 47 -9.25 -25.14 -14.03
CA PRO A 47 -10.11 -24.16 -13.38
C PRO A 47 -9.29 -23.07 -12.68
N VAL A 48 -9.65 -21.81 -12.89
CA VAL A 48 -9.03 -20.68 -12.20
C VAL A 48 -9.59 -20.61 -10.78
N ASP A 49 -8.72 -20.53 -9.78
CA ASP A 49 -9.16 -20.26 -8.42
C ASP A 49 -9.60 -18.80 -8.30
N ILE A 50 -10.91 -18.60 -8.15
CA ILE A 50 -11.55 -17.28 -7.99
C ILE A 50 -11.73 -16.88 -6.53
N LYS A 51 -11.18 -17.66 -5.58
CA LYS A 51 -11.20 -17.25 -4.18
C LYS A 51 -10.55 -15.88 -4.01
N PRO A 52 -11.07 -15.03 -3.11
CA PRO A 52 -10.41 -13.77 -2.78
C PRO A 52 -8.96 -14.03 -2.41
N ARG A 53 -8.06 -13.21 -2.96
CA ARG A 53 -6.64 -13.25 -2.59
C ARG A 53 -6.52 -13.00 -1.09
N GLN A 54 -5.71 -13.82 -0.43
CA GLN A 54 -5.41 -13.63 0.98
C GLN A 54 -4.20 -12.71 1.11
N PRO A 55 -4.19 -11.80 2.09
CA PRO A 55 -3.02 -11.01 2.42
C PRO A 55 -1.82 -11.89 2.79
N ILE A 56 -0.62 -11.44 2.44
CA ILE A 56 0.64 -12.09 2.77
C ILE A 56 1.39 -11.20 3.75
N SER A 57 2.05 -11.78 4.77
CA SER A 57 2.82 -11.01 5.74
C SER A 57 4.14 -10.51 5.14
N TYR A 58 4.41 -9.21 5.25
CA TYR A 58 5.63 -8.55 4.80
C TYR A 58 6.33 -7.81 5.94
N GLU A 59 7.63 -7.60 5.77
CA GLU A 59 8.45 -6.73 6.62
C GLU A 59 9.07 -5.62 5.76
N LEU A 60 8.69 -4.37 6.01
CA LEU A 60 9.27 -3.18 5.40
C LEU A 60 10.34 -2.60 6.33
N ARG A 61 11.56 -2.46 5.81
CA ARG A 61 12.66 -1.81 6.51
C ARG A 61 12.95 -0.46 5.86
N VAL A 62 12.90 0.60 6.64
CA VAL A 62 13.20 1.96 6.19
C VAL A 62 14.39 2.46 6.97
N VAL A 63 15.44 2.88 6.27
CA VAL A 63 16.65 3.42 6.91
C VAL A 63 16.70 4.92 6.67
N ILE A 64 16.69 5.70 7.75
CA ILE A 64 16.90 7.14 7.73
C ILE A 64 18.40 7.37 7.95
N TRP A 65 19.12 7.63 6.87
CA TRP A 65 20.55 7.94 6.95
C TRP A 65 20.77 9.35 7.47
N ASN A 66 20.31 10.33 6.70
CA ASN A 66 20.46 11.74 6.98
C ASN A 66 19.31 12.56 6.38
N THR A 67 19.18 13.78 6.84
CA THR A 67 18.42 14.87 6.22
C THR A 67 19.37 15.96 5.76
N GLU A 68 18.92 16.78 4.81
CA GLU A 68 19.62 17.92 4.23
C GLU A 68 18.56 19.00 3.94
N ASP A 69 18.96 20.27 3.95
CA ASP A 69 18.12 21.43 3.62
C ASP A 69 16.80 21.50 4.43
N VAL A 70 16.82 21.02 5.68
CA VAL A 70 15.68 21.19 6.59
C VAL A 70 15.57 22.66 7.01
N VAL A 71 14.34 23.18 7.03
CA VAL A 71 14.06 24.55 7.46
C VAL A 71 14.50 24.72 8.92
N LEU A 72 15.23 25.80 9.20
CA LEU A 72 15.64 26.19 10.54
C LEU A 72 14.52 27.02 11.17
N ASP A 73 13.97 26.59 12.30
CA ASP A 73 12.82 27.23 12.94
C ASP A 73 13.18 27.91 14.27
N ASP A 74 14.20 27.40 14.98
CA ASP A 74 14.66 27.99 16.24
C ASP A 74 15.61 29.16 16.02
N VAL A 75 15.48 30.18 16.88
CA VAL A 75 16.42 31.31 16.96
C VAL A 75 17.03 31.38 18.34
N ASN A 76 18.35 31.24 18.42
CA ASN A 76 19.07 31.36 19.68
C ASN A 76 18.96 32.81 20.23
N PRO A 77 18.37 33.05 21.42
CA PRO A 77 18.16 34.41 21.93
C PRO A 77 19.45 35.17 22.28
N LEU A 78 20.57 34.46 22.47
CA LEU A 78 21.87 35.04 22.83
C LEU A 78 22.73 35.35 21.60
N THR A 79 22.78 34.44 20.63
CA THR A 79 23.65 34.57 19.43
C THR A 79 22.90 35.09 18.21
N GLY A 80 21.57 34.94 18.17
CA GLY A 80 20.74 35.22 17.01
C GLY A 80 20.89 34.20 15.88
N GLU A 81 21.62 33.11 16.10
CA GLU A 81 21.80 32.04 15.11
C GLU A 81 20.53 31.20 15.01
N MET A 82 20.21 30.80 13.77
CA MET A 82 19.09 29.92 13.50
C MET A 82 19.53 28.46 13.58
N SER A 83 18.69 27.61 14.12
CA SER A 83 18.92 26.17 14.24
C SER A 83 17.61 25.38 14.18
N SER A 84 17.69 24.06 14.12
CA SER A 84 16.56 23.16 14.42
C SER A 84 17.04 21.88 15.10
N ASP A 85 16.18 21.33 15.96
CA ASP A 85 16.31 20.05 16.65
C ASP A 85 15.52 18.97 15.90
N ILE A 86 16.13 18.38 14.87
CA ILE A 86 15.43 17.59 13.85
C ILE A 86 15.16 16.16 14.31
N TYR A 87 13.95 15.65 14.09
CA TYR A 87 13.64 14.23 14.18
C TYR A 87 12.59 13.78 13.14
N VAL A 88 12.55 12.48 12.84
CA VAL A 88 11.68 11.92 11.79
C VAL A 88 10.69 10.94 12.39
N LYS A 89 9.41 11.09 12.03
CA LYS A 89 8.33 10.13 12.33
C LYS A 89 7.96 9.35 11.08
N SER A 90 7.65 8.07 11.22
CA SER A 90 7.19 7.25 10.11
C SER A 90 6.15 6.20 10.52
N TRP A 91 5.23 5.91 9.60
CA TRP A 91 4.26 4.83 9.74
C TRP A 91 3.72 4.41 8.37
N VAL A 92 3.14 3.21 8.30
CA VAL A 92 2.37 2.76 7.13
C VAL A 92 0.91 3.15 7.31
N LYS A 93 0.30 3.71 6.27
CA LYS A 93 -1.11 4.14 6.29
C LYS A 93 -2.03 2.96 6.64
N GLY A 94 -2.94 3.18 7.59
CA GLY A 94 -3.79 2.16 8.20
C GLY A 94 -3.18 1.45 9.41
N LEU A 95 -1.89 1.66 9.67
CA LEU A 95 -1.15 1.14 10.82
C LEU A 95 -0.59 2.31 11.65
N GLU A 96 -1.39 3.35 11.87
CA GLU A 96 -0.97 4.54 12.62
C GLU A 96 -0.56 4.24 14.07
N HIS A 97 -1.01 3.11 14.62
CA HIS A 97 -0.65 2.63 15.95
C HIS A 97 0.79 2.10 16.04
N ASP A 98 1.39 1.71 14.92
CA ASP A 98 2.78 1.27 14.80
C ASP A 98 3.67 2.43 14.29
N LYS A 99 3.32 3.66 14.66
CA LYS A 99 4.13 4.83 14.36
C LYS A 99 5.45 4.75 15.13
N GLN A 100 6.55 4.97 14.42
CA GLN A 100 7.90 4.98 14.96
C GLN A 100 8.54 6.34 14.73
N GLU A 101 9.53 6.70 15.55
CA GLU A 101 10.29 7.93 15.44
C GLU A 101 11.78 7.69 15.66
N THR A 102 12.61 8.56 15.10
CA THR A 102 14.06 8.57 15.36
C THR A 102 14.38 9.27 16.67
N ASP A 103 15.63 9.14 17.12
CA ASP A 103 16.20 10.09 18.08
C ASP A 103 16.23 11.51 17.49
N VAL A 104 16.42 12.52 18.34
CA VAL A 104 16.52 13.93 17.97
C VAL A 104 17.96 14.30 17.65
N HIS A 105 18.18 14.99 16.53
CA HIS A 105 19.43 15.60 16.16
C HIS A 105 19.42 17.08 16.57
N PHE A 106 20.06 17.39 17.70
CA PHE A 106 20.02 18.73 18.29
C PHE A 106 20.92 19.74 17.56
N ASN A 107 20.45 20.98 17.50
CA ASN A 107 21.18 22.18 17.10
C ASN A 107 21.78 22.07 15.68
N SER A 108 20.97 21.65 14.72
CA SER A 108 21.35 21.68 13.30
C SER A 108 21.39 23.12 12.81
N LEU A 109 22.57 23.61 12.42
CA LEU A 109 22.78 24.99 11.93
C LEU A 109 22.61 25.12 10.41
N THR A 110 22.58 23.99 9.70
CA THR A 110 22.56 23.92 8.22
C THR A 110 21.32 23.20 7.69
N GLY A 111 20.48 22.65 8.58
CA GLY A 111 19.36 21.78 8.20
C GLY A 111 19.78 20.33 7.94
N GLU A 112 21.05 19.99 8.21
CA GLU A 112 21.55 18.62 8.15
C GLU A 112 21.26 17.88 9.46
N GLY A 113 20.82 16.62 9.37
CA GLY A 113 20.63 15.74 10.51
C GLY A 113 21.13 14.34 10.18
N ASN A 114 21.82 13.68 11.11
CA ASN A 114 22.36 12.34 10.89
C ASN A 114 21.79 11.37 11.93
N PHE A 115 21.16 10.29 11.45
CA PHE A 115 20.40 9.38 12.31
C PHE A 115 20.90 7.94 12.22
N ASN A 116 21.23 7.45 11.01
CA ASN A 116 21.49 6.03 10.75
C ASN A 116 20.45 5.11 11.43
N TRP A 117 19.18 5.51 11.35
CA TRP A 117 18.07 4.90 12.08
C TRP A 117 17.34 3.89 11.20
N ARG A 118 16.79 2.83 11.79
CA ARG A 118 16.08 1.78 11.05
C ARG A 118 14.70 1.52 11.62
N PHE A 119 13.68 1.96 10.89
CA PHE A 119 12.30 1.54 11.12
C PHE A 119 12.06 0.15 10.55
N VAL A 120 11.30 -0.65 11.27
CA VAL A 120 10.88 -1.99 10.84
C VAL A 120 9.38 -2.10 11.05
N PHE A 121 8.63 -2.13 9.95
CA PHE A 121 7.17 -2.28 9.95
C PHE A 121 6.80 -3.67 9.47
N ARG A 122 5.88 -4.33 10.17
CA ARG A 122 5.35 -5.65 9.78
C ARG A 122 3.87 -5.54 9.50
N PHE A 123 3.45 -5.96 8.32
CA PHE A 123 2.06 -5.82 7.89
C PHE A 123 1.65 -6.84 6.86
N ASP A 124 0.35 -7.10 6.79
CA ASP A 124 -0.24 -7.97 5.79
C ASP A 124 -0.57 -7.17 4.52
N TYR A 125 -0.14 -7.67 3.36
CA TYR A 125 -0.14 -6.94 2.11
C TYR A 125 -0.73 -7.77 0.96
N LEU A 126 -1.52 -7.10 0.12
CA LEU A 126 -2.09 -7.62 -1.11
C LEU A 126 -1.32 -7.00 -2.29
N PRO A 127 -0.35 -7.72 -2.90
CA PRO A 127 0.56 -7.13 -3.89
C PRO A 127 -0.09 -6.77 -5.22
N THR A 128 -1.14 -7.49 -5.62
CA THR A 128 -1.88 -7.19 -6.86
C THR A 128 -2.70 -5.91 -6.68
N GLU A 129 -3.39 -5.77 -5.56
CA GLU A 129 -4.26 -4.65 -5.21
C GLU A 129 -3.47 -3.43 -4.70
N ARG A 130 -2.23 -3.63 -4.25
CA ARG A 130 -1.37 -2.63 -3.59
C ARG A 130 -1.97 -2.08 -2.29
N GLU A 131 -2.61 -2.96 -1.53
CA GLU A 131 -3.31 -2.61 -0.30
C GLU A 131 -2.68 -3.32 0.89
N VAL A 132 -2.60 -2.61 2.02
CA VAL A 132 -2.36 -3.19 3.33
C VAL A 132 -3.70 -3.68 3.88
N SER A 133 -3.72 -4.91 4.37
CA SER A 133 -4.84 -5.47 5.11
C SER A 133 -4.59 -5.30 6.60
N VAL A 134 -5.56 -4.71 7.29
CA VAL A 134 -5.51 -4.43 8.72
C VAL A 134 -6.73 -5.03 9.38
N ARG A 135 -6.52 -5.95 10.33
CA ARG A 135 -7.60 -6.46 11.18
C ARG A 135 -7.68 -5.61 12.42
N ARG A 136 -8.81 -4.93 12.60
CA ARG A 136 -9.08 -4.12 13.80
C ARG A 136 -10.55 -4.12 14.14
N ARG A 137 -10.87 -3.85 15.41
CA ARG A 137 -12.25 -3.64 15.84
C ARG A 137 -12.74 -2.27 15.35
N PRO A 138 -13.89 -2.18 14.65
CA PRO A 138 -14.41 -0.92 14.12
C PRO A 138 -14.79 0.11 15.18
N GLY A 139 -14.94 -0.29 16.45
CA GLY A 139 -15.29 0.62 17.54
C GLY A 139 -15.20 -0.04 18.92
N PRO A 140 -15.35 0.75 19.99
CA PRO A 140 -15.14 0.29 21.38
C PRO A 140 -16.12 -0.79 21.84
N PHE A 141 -17.24 -0.98 21.13
CA PHE A 141 -18.26 -1.98 21.43
C PHE A 141 -18.33 -3.11 20.40
N ALA A 142 -17.45 -3.13 19.40
CA ALA A 142 -17.42 -4.20 18.42
C ALA A 142 -16.86 -5.48 19.08
N LEU A 143 -17.64 -6.57 19.00
CA LEU A 143 -17.24 -7.89 19.50
C LEU A 143 -16.24 -8.58 18.57
N GLU A 144 -16.35 -8.35 17.26
CA GLU A 144 -15.54 -8.98 16.24
C GLU A 144 -14.60 -7.99 15.54
N GLU A 145 -13.45 -8.50 15.11
CA GLU A 145 -12.50 -7.77 14.28
C GLU A 145 -12.98 -7.76 12.82
N ALA A 146 -12.91 -6.60 12.19
CA ALA A 146 -13.17 -6.46 10.77
C ALA A 146 -11.85 -6.24 10.03
N GLU A 147 -11.76 -6.81 8.83
CA GLU A 147 -10.66 -6.54 7.91
C GLU A 147 -10.93 -5.23 7.17
N PHE A 148 -9.98 -4.31 7.27
CA PHE A 148 -9.97 -3.05 6.53
C PHE A 148 -8.79 -3.05 5.58
N ARG A 149 -9.03 -2.56 4.36
CA ARG A 149 -7.98 -2.41 3.36
C ARG A 149 -7.68 -0.93 3.15
N GLN A 150 -6.40 -0.61 3.06
CA GLN A 150 -5.95 0.74 2.77
C GLN A 150 -4.82 0.71 1.75
N PRO A 151 -4.69 1.75 0.90
CA PRO A 151 -3.55 1.87 0.00
C PRO A 151 -2.24 1.78 0.78
N ALA A 152 -1.31 0.97 0.31
CA ALA A 152 -0.02 0.82 0.96
C ALA A 152 0.83 2.07 0.72
N VAL A 153 0.83 2.98 1.68
CA VAL A 153 1.57 4.25 1.63
C VAL A 153 2.38 4.37 2.91
N LEU A 154 3.70 4.49 2.78
CA LEU A 154 4.59 4.88 3.86
C LEU A 154 4.54 6.41 4.01
N VAL A 155 4.27 6.86 5.22
CA VAL A 155 4.31 8.27 5.60
C VAL A 155 5.63 8.54 6.33
N LEU A 156 6.31 9.61 5.93
CA LEU A 156 7.51 10.13 6.58
C LEU A 156 7.25 11.59 6.90
N GLN A 157 7.49 12.00 8.14
CA GLN A 157 7.36 13.38 8.57
C GLN A 157 8.63 13.85 9.25
N VAL A 158 9.07 15.05 8.93
CA VAL A 158 10.19 15.74 9.58
C VAL A 158 9.60 16.79 10.52
N TRP A 159 10.13 16.85 11.73
CA TRP A 159 9.66 17.71 12.81
C TRP A 159 10.85 18.41 13.47
N ASP A 160 10.59 19.60 14.00
CA ASP A 160 11.46 20.29 14.95
C ASP A 160 11.05 19.93 16.38
N TYR A 161 12.00 19.78 17.29
CA TYR A 161 11.75 19.43 18.68
C TYR A 161 11.89 20.65 19.57
N ASP A 162 10.78 21.05 20.17
CA ASP A 162 10.74 22.17 21.10
C ASP A 162 10.85 21.72 22.55
N HIS A 163 11.80 22.31 23.29
CA HIS A 163 11.95 22.03 24.72
C HIS A 163 10.83 22.63 25.59
N ILE A 164 10.22 23.74 25.15
CA ILE A 164 9.30 24.56 25.96
C ILE A 164 7.93 24.70 25.27
N SER A 165 7.90 24.58 23.94
CA SER A 165 6.71 24.69 23.07
C SER A 165 6.17 23.32 22.64
N ALA A 166 5.14 23.34 21.81
CA ALA A 166 4.77 22.16 21.04
C ALA A 166 5.64 22.07 19.79
N ASN A 167 6.19 20.88 19.53
CA ASN A 167 7.03 20.57 18.36
C ASN A 167 6.43 21.05 17.03
N ASP A 168 7.24 21.71 16.23
CA ASP A 168 6.84 22.22 14.92
C ASP A 168 6.96 21.18 13.80
N PHE A 169 5.97 21.20 12.90
CA PHE A 169 5.94 20.32 11.73
C PHE A 169 6.68 21.01 10.57
N LEU A 170 7.72 20.36 10.05
CA LEU A 170 8.55 20.92 8.99
C LEU A 170 8.16 20.39 7.61
N ALA A 171 8.04 19.06 7.46
CA ALA A 171 7.80 18.46 6.15
C ALA A 171 7.14 17.07 6.20
N ILE A 172 6.56 16.66 5.07
CA ILE A 172 5.99 15.32 4.87
C ILE A 172 6.35 14.75 3.50
N ALA A 173 6.67 13.46 3.47
CA ALA A 173 6.78 12.66 2.26
C ALA A 173 5.84 11.45 2.33
N LEU A 174 5.15 11.19 1.22
CA LEU A 174 4.20 10.08 1.07
C LEU A 174 4.72 9.14 -0.04
N LEU A 175 4.98 7.88 0.31
CA LEU A 175 5.57 6.90 -0.58
C LEU A 175 4.63 5.70 -0.79
N SER A 176 4.08 5.57 -2.00
CA SER A 176 3.28 4.39 -2.38
C SER A 176 4.14 3.13 -2.48
N LEU A 177 3.62 1.99 -2.03
CA LEU A 177 4.29 0.69 -2.00
C LEU A 177 3.64 -0.31 -2.99
N PRO A 178 4.44 -1.03 -3.81
CA PRO A 178 5.87 -0.83 -4.01
C PRO A 178 6.13 0.52 -4.66
N HIS A 179 7.20 1.19 -4.23
CA HIS A 179 7.64 2.41 -4.92
C HIS A 179 8.04 2.02 -6.35
N PRO A 180 7.61 2.78 -7.39
CA PRO A 180 8.04 2.54 -8.75
C PRO A 180 9.53 2.87 -8.92
N GLN A 181 10.41 2.00 -8.42
CA GLN A 181 11.75 1.83 -8.94
C GLN A 181 11.79 0.48 -9.67
N PRO A 182 12.02 0.47 -10.99
CA PRO A 182 12.24 -0.78 -11.70
C PRO A 182 13.52 -1.44 -11.21
N LEU A 183 13.54 -2.77 -11.16
CA LEU A 183 14.80 -3.52 -11.10
C LEU A 183 15.71 -2.99 -12.24
N PRO A 184 17.01 -2.75 -12.00
CA PRO A 184 17.92 -2.42 -13.09
C PRO A 184 17.82 -3.51 -14.17
N PRO A 185 17.82 -3.15 -15.47
CA PRO A 185 17.56 -4.06 -16.59
C PRO A 185 18.56 -5.23 -16.75
N ALA A 186 19.51 -5.39 -15.83
CA ALA A 186 20.52 -6.45 -15.85
C ALA A 186 20.02 -7.83 -15.37
N LEU A 187 18.78 -7.97 -14.87
CA LEU A 187 18.21 -9.28 -14.48
C LEU A 187 16.91 -9.66 -15.19
N ALA A 188 16.40 -8.82 -16.11
CA ALA A 188 15.18 -9.09 -16.87
C ALA A 188 15.44 -9.78 -18.23
N SER A 189 16.67 -10.20 -18.51
CA SER A 189 17.04 -10.77 -19.81
C SER A 189 17.90 -12.02 -19.67
N VAL A 190 17.27 -13.16 -19.38
CA VAL A 190 17.60 -14.41 -20.09
C VAL A 190 16.29 -15.17 -20.41
N PRO A 191 16.01 -15.43 -21.70
CA PRO A 191 14.88 -16.22 -22.15
C PRO A 191 15.17 -17.73 -22.05
N TRP A 192 14.11 -18.54 -22.08
CA TRP A 192 14.06 -19.99 -22.34
C TRP A 192 13.93 -20.97 -21.14
N PHE A 193 12.67 -21.41 -20.95
CA PHE A 193 12.17 -22.77 -20.60
C PHE A 193 12.29 -23.31 -19.17
N PRO A 194 11.55 -24.40 -18.80
CA PRO A 194 10.20 -24.85 -19.16
C PRO A 194 9.34 -25.20 -17.91
N THR A 195 8.09 -25.58 -18.16
CA THR A 195 7.10 -26.23 -17.28
C THR A 195 7.67 -27.04 -16.11
N LEU A 196 7.15 -26.80 -14.90
CA LEU A 196 7.26 -27.74 -13.77
C LEU A 196 5.88 -28.31 -13.46
N THR A 197 5.65 -29.52 -13.96
CA THR A 197 4.78 -30.51 -13.32
C THR A 197 5.26 -30.77 -11.90
N GLN A 198 4.34 -30.87 -10.95
CA GLN A 198 4.59 -31.33 -9.59
C GLN A 198 3.83 -32.64 -9.32
N PRO A 199 4.32 -33.47 -8.38
CA PRO A 199 4.10 -34.92 -8.34
C PRO A 199 2.63 -35.34 -8.15
#